data_AF-A0A821JR03-F1
#
_entry.id   AF-A0A821JR03-F1
#
_cell.length_a   1.000
_cell.length_b   1.000
_cell.length_c   1.000
_cell.angle_alpha   90.00
_cell.angle_beta   90.00
_cell.angle_gamma   90.00
#
_symmetry.space_group_name_H-M   'P 1'
#
loop_
_entity.id
_entity.type
_entity.pdbx_description
1 polymer ?
#
loop_
_entity_poly.entity_id
_entity_poly.type
_entity_poly.pdbx_seq_one_letter_code
_entity_poly.pdbx_strand_id
1 'polypeptide(L)'
;MMGVLYELIDASPEKVRDGCLHLYTMETFLRSEMNKFLREANKEKLVTYGPFVRPLYFTFKEPSTVEVHSTTVYHGMNLIQSDIDFYKRSADDNTTLQWMSFTSTTASREFAE
;
A
#
# COMPACT_ATOMS: atom_id res chain seq x y z
N MET A 1 -11.08 16.26 -24.43
CA MET A 1 -9.94 16.20 -23.48
C MET A 1 -9.95 17.28 -22.40
N MET A 2 -10.78 18.34 -22.49
CA MET A 2 -10.97 19.30 -21.37
C MET A 2 -11.93 18.83 -20.27
N GLY A 3 -12.94 18.00 -20.59
CA GLY A 3 -13.96 17.58 -19.60
C GLY A 3 -13.43 16.74 -18.43
N VAL A 4 -12.44 15.88 -18.69
CA VAL A 4 -11.84 15.00 -17.67
C VAL A 4 -11.03 15.79 -16.64
N LEU A 5 -10.45 16.93 -17.04
CA LEU A 5 -9.66 17.76 -16.13
C LEU A 5 -10.54 18.48 -15.10
N TYR A 6 -11.74 18.93 -15.49
CA TYR A 6 -12.69 19.56 -14.57
C TYR A 6 -13.29 18.56 -13.58
N GLU A 7 -13.54 17.31 -14.02
CA GLU A 7 -13.99 16.23 -13.12
C GLU A 7 -12.98 15.90 -12.01
N LEU A 8 -11.67 16.12 -12.26
CA LEU A 8 -10.62 15.98 -11.25
C LEU A 8 -10.55 17.18 -10.29
N ILE A 9 -10.92 18.39 -10.73
CA ILE A 9 -10.90 19.61 -9.93
C ILE A 9 -12.10 19.64 -8.97
N ASP A 10 -13.27 19.15 -9.40
CA ASP A 10 -14.51 19.12 -8.61
C ASP A 10 -14.75 17.76 -7.91
N ALA A 11 -13.72 16.92 -7.81
CA ALA A 11 -13.85 15.61 -7.18
C ALA A 11 -14.08 15.76 -5.67
N SER A 12 -15.14 15.12 -5.15
CA SER A 12 -15.33 15.01 -3.69
C SER A 12 -14.15 14.24 -3.08
N PRO A 13 -13.86 14.42 -1.78
CA PRO A 13 -12.83 13.64 -1.10
C PRO A 13 -12.97 12.13 -1.30
N GLU A 14 -14.20 11.59 -1.33
CA GLU A 14 -14.44 10.17 -1.59
C GLU A 14 -14.03 9.76 -3.01
N LYS A 15 -14.31 10.59 -4.02
CA LYS A 15 -13.90 10.32 -5.40
C LYS A 15 -12.38 10.34 -5.58
N VAL A 16 -11.71 11.30 -4.95
CA VAL A 16 -10.23 11.36 -4.96
C VAL A 16 -9.65 10.10 -4.30
N ARG A 17 -10.20 9.71 -3.16
CA ARG A 17 -9.82 8.51 -2.41
C ARG A 17 -9.98 7.23 -3.23
N ASP A 18 -11.17 7.03 -3.81
CA ASP A 18 -11.48 5.84 -4.60
C ASP A 18 -10.60 5.78 -5.86
N GLY A 19 -10.34 6.93 -6.49
CA GLY A 19 -9.37 7.06 -7.58
C GLY A 19 -7.95 6.68 -7.15
N CYS A 20 -7.48 7.16 -6.00
CA CYS A 20 -6.18 6.81 -5.46
C CYS A 20 -6.06 5.31 -5.15
N LEU A 21 -7.08 4.72 -4.52
CA LEU A 21 -7.10 3.28 -4.24
C LEU A 21 -7.10 2.46 -5.54
N HIS A 22 -7.94 2.85 -6.50
CA HIS A 22 -8.01 2.21 -7.81
C HIS A 22 -6.64 2.25 -8.52
N LEU A 23 -6.01 3.42 -8.60
CA LEU A 23 -4.69 3.60 -9.20
C LEU A 23 -3.62 2.76 -8.48
N TYR A 24 -3.65 2.71 -7.15
CA TYR A 24 -2.72 1.88 -6.37
C TYR A 24 -2.87 0.38 -6.68
N THR A 25 -4.10 -0.09 -6.92
CA THR A 25 -4.38 -1.50 -7.23
C THR A 25 -4.11 -1.88 -8.68
N MET A 26 -4.36 -0.99 -9.63
CA MET A 26 -4.22 -1.26 -11.07
C MET A 26 -2.80 -1.04 -11.59
N GLU A 27 -2.12 0.02 -11.13
CA GLU A 27 -0.83 0.43 -11.68
C GLU A 27 0.33 -0.20 -10.91
N THR A 28 0.82 -1.33 -11.44
CA THR A 28 1.91 -2.10 -10.83
C THR A 28 3.18 -1.27 -10.62
N PHE A 29 3.49 -0.35 -11.55
CA PHE A 29 4.63 0.56 -11.46
C PHE A 29 4.47 1.54 -10.29
N LEU A 30 3.32 2.22 -10.20
CA LEU A 30 3.04 3.19 -9.14
C LEU A 30 3.11 2.54 -7.76
N ARG A 31 2.47 1.36 -7.61
CA ARG A 31 2.55 0.54 -6.39
C ARG A 31 3.99 0.23 -6.00
N SER A 32 4.78 -0.26 -6.96
CA SER A 32 6.18 -0.67 -6.73
C SER A 32 7.05 0.49 -6.29
N GLU A 33 7.03 1.59 -7.04
CA GLU A 33 7.86 2.77 -6.79
C GLU A 33 7.46 3.50 -5.51
N MET A 34 6.16 3.63 -5.24
CA MET A 34 5.69 4.24 -4.01
C MET A 34 6.08 3.40 -2.79
N ASN A 35 5.91 2.08 -2.84
CA ASN A 35 6.31 1.22 -1.73
C ASN A 35 7.83 1.21 -1.53
N LYS A 36 8.62 1.32 -2.61
CA LYS A 36 10.07 1.53 -2.53
C LYS A 36 10.42 2.85 -1.83
N PHE A 37 9.80 3.96 -2.25
CA PHE A 37 9.96 5.27 -1.61
C PHE A 37 9.68 5.22 -0.10
N LEU A 38 8.58 4.56 0.30
CA LEU A 38 8.19 4.42 1.70
C LEU A 38 9.19 3.57 2.50
N ARG A 39 9.63 2.43 1.95
CA ARG A 39 10.63 1.56 2.62
C ARG A 39 11.98 2.23 2.78
N GLU A 40 12.42 2.97 1.77
CA GLU A 40 13.72 3.67 1.77
C GLU A 40 13.68 5.00 2.54
N ALA A 41 12.50 5.46 2.95
CA ALA A 41 12.28 6.78 3.55
C ALA A 41 12.92 7.92 2.72
N ASN A 42 12.91 7.81 1.39
CA ASN A 42 13.64 8.69 0.49
C ASN A 42 12.96 10.08 0.38
N LYS A 43 13.43 11.05 1.16
CA LYS A 43 12.86 12.41 1.21
C LYS A 43 12.85 13.15 -0.13
N GLU A 44 13.76 12.83 -1.06
CA GLU A 44 13.82 13.49 -2.37
C GLU A 44 12.59 13.19 -3.23
N LYS A 45 12.00 12.00 -3.04
CA LYS A 45 10.80 11.56 -3.77
C LYS A 45 9.49 12.03 -3.11
N LEU A 46 9.56 12.77 -2.01
CA LEU A 46 8.38 13.27 -1.30
C LEU A 46 7.50 14.16 -2.19
N VAL A 47 8.09 15.01 -3.02
CA VAL A 47 7.33 15.88 -3.94
C VAL A 47 6.61 15.05 -5.01
N THR A 48 7.20 13.93 -5.44
CA THR A 48 6.64 13.06 -6.48
C THR A 48 5.53 12.16 -5.94
N TYR A 49 5.77 11.45 -4.84
CA TYR A 49 4.85 10.41 -4.35
C TYR A 49 4.03 10.84 -3.13
N GLY A 50 4.48 11.85 -2.37
CA GLY A 50 3.79 12.35 -1.18
C GLY A 50 2.34 12.78 -1.43
N PRO A 51 2.04 13.52 -2.52
CA PRO A 51 0.67 13.88 -2.88
C PRO A 51 -0.26 12.68 -3.13
N PHE A 52 0.28 11.50 -3.44
CA PHE A 52 -0.49 10.28 -3.63
C PHE A 52 -0.57 9.43 -2.34
N VAL A 53 0.54 9.33 -1.61
CA VAL A 53 0.62 8.60 -0.33
C VAL A 53 -0.36 9.16 0.70
N ARG A 54 -0.48 10.49 0.79
CA ARG A 54 -1.29 11.13 1.83
C ARG A 54 -2.79 10.85 1.67
N PRO A 55 -3.42 11.04 0.49
CA PRO A 55 -4.80 10.60 0.26
C PRO A 55 -5.00 9.11 0.48
N LEU A 56 -4.09 8.27 -0.03
CA LEU A 56 -4.20 6.82 0.13
C LEU A 56 -4.14 6.40 1.60
N TYR A 57 -3.29 7.04 2.41
CA TYR A 57 -3.24 6.80 3.86
C TYR A 57 -4.55 7.17 4.56
N PHE A 58 -5.19 8.28 4.17
CA PHE A 58 -6.46 8.68 4.75
C PHE A 58 -7.61 7.74 4.39
N THR A 59 -7.56 7.07 3.24
CA THR A 59 -8.50 5.98 2.90
C THR A 59 -8.63 4.97 4.04
N PHE A 60 -7.52 4.63 4.70
CA PHE A 60 -7.51 3.63 5.76
C PHE A 60 -7.94 4.18 7.14
N LYS A 61 -8.18 5.48 7.26
CA LYS A 61 -8.64 6.14 8.50
C LYS A 61 -10.12 6.51 8.49
N GLU A 62 -10.81 6.24 7.39
CA GLU A 62 -12.24 6.54 7.27
C GLU A 62 -13.08 5.64 8.19
N PRO A 63 -14.20 6.14 8.74
CA PRO A 63 -15.11 5.31 9.55
C PRO A 63 -15.66 4.08 8.82
N SER A 64 -15.72 4.12 7.48
CA SER A 64 -16.15 2.99 6.65
C SER A 64 -15.08 1.91 6.50
N THR A 65 -13.83 2.21 6.84
CA THR A 65 -12.74 1.23 6.79
C THR A 65 -12.79 0.38 8.04
N VAL A 66 -13.06 -0.91 7.84
CA VAL A 66 -13.14 -1.89 8.92
C VAL A 66 -11.78 -2.53 9.12
N GLU A 67 -11.25 -2.44 10.32
CA GLU A 67 -10.09 -3.21 10.72
C GLU A 67 -10.50 -4.68 10.92
N VAL A 68 -9.84 -5.58 10.20
CA VAL A 68 -10.13 -7.02 10.24
C VAL A 68 -9.05 -7.71 11.06
N HIS A 69 -9.46 -8.35 12.15
CA HIS A 69 -8.57 -9.12 13.01
C HIS A 69 -8.79 -10.63 12.85
N SER A 70 -7.85 -11.42 13.37
CA SER A 70 -7.94 -12.88 13.47
C SER A 70 -8.25 -13.60 12.14
N THR A 71 -7.93 -12.96 11.02
CA THR A 71 -8.12 -13.50 9.68
C THR A 71 -6.75 -13.76 9.06
N THR A 72 -6.53 -14.98 8.59
CA THR A 72 -5.31 -15.31 7.85
C THR A 72 -5.39 -14.72 6.46
N VAL A 73 -4.35 -13.99 6.07
CA VAL A 73 -4.19 -13.43 4.73
C VAL A 73 -2.80 -13.79 4.20
N TYR A 74 -2.67 -13.78 2.87
CA TYR A 74 -1.47 -14.16 2.15
C TYR A 74 -0.95 -12.99 1.32
N HIS A 75 0.37 -12.90 1.18
CA HIS A 75 1.06 -11.89 0.37
C HIS A 75 2.22 -12.57 -0.36
N GLY A 76 2.20 -12.53 -1.69
CA GLY A 76 3.29 -13.01 -2.52
C GLY A 76 4.43 -12.01 -2.57
N MET A 77 5.65 -12.45 -2.25
CA MET A 77 6.85 -11.62 -2.37
C MET A 77 8.06 -12.47 -2.77
N ASN A 78 8.91 -11.93 -3.65
CA ASN A 78 10.21 -12.51 -3.95
C ASN A 78 11.18 -12.13 -2.83
N LEU A 79 11.45 -13.08 -1.93
CA LEU A 79 12.36 -12.89 -0.81
C LEU A 79 13.78 -13.30 -1.18
N ILE A 80 14.76 -12.50 -0.79
CA ILE A 80 16.15 -12.96 -0.73
C ILE A 80 16.42 -13.65 0.61
N GLN A 81 17.48 -14.45 0.68
CA GLN A 81 17.78 -15.28 1.86
C GLN A 81 17.84 -14.45 3.16
N SER A 82 18.39 -13.23 3.11
CA SER A 82 18.45 -12.34 4.27
C SER A 82 17.07 -11.94 4.79
N ASP A 83 16.08 -11.77 3.91
CA ASP A 83 14.71 -11.44 4.31
C ASP A 83 14.07 -12.65 5.01
N ILE A 84 14.28 -13.85 4.45
CA ILE A 84 13.80 -15.11 5.04
C ILE A 84 14.39 -15.29 6.44
N ASP A 85 15.70 -15.09 6.59
CA ASP A 85 16.39 -15.23 7.88
C ASP A 85 15.94 -14.15 8.89
N PHE A 86 15.60 -12.95 8.41
CA PHE A 86 15.01 -11.91 9.24
C PHE A 86 13.60 -12.28 9.73
N TYR A 87 12.73 -12.80 8.85
CA TYR A 87 11.39 -13.23 9.23
C TYR A 87 11.42 -14.40 10.22
N LYS A 88 12.29 -15.39 10.00
CA LYS A 88 12.47 -16.53 10.92
C LYS A 88 12.89 -16.08 12.31
N ARG A 89 13.94 -15.27 12.41
CA ARG A 89 14.40 -14.73 13.70
C ARG A 89 13.32 -13.90 14.39
N SER A 90 12.58 -13.09 13.64
CA SER A 90 11.50 -12.28 14.21
C SER A 90 10.37 -13.15 14.78
N ALA A 91 10.07 -14.29 14.16
CA ALA A 91 9.12 -15.25 14.67
C ALA A 91 9.63 -15.95 15.95
N ASP A 92 10.89 -16.36 15.96
CA ASP A 92 11.53 -17.03 17.11
C ASP A 92 11.66 -16.10 18.32
N ASP A 93 12.02 -14.84 18.08
CA ASP A 93 12.20 -13.80 19.11
C ASP A 93 10.87 -13.13 19.52
N ASN A 94 9.74 -13.58 18.96
CA ASN A 94 8.39 -13.01 19.17
C ASN A 94 8.33 -11.48 18.97
N THR A 95 9.08 -10.99 17.98
CA THR A 95 9.18 -9.56 17.67
C THR A 95 8.04 -9.13 16.77
N THR A 96 7.41 -7.99 17.08
CA THR A 96 6.41 -7.38 16.20
C THR A 96 7.08 -6.78 14.97
N LEU A 97 6.67 -7.24 13.79
CA LEU A 97 7.11 -6.68 12.52
C LEU A 97 6.18 -5.58 12.04
N GLN A 98 6.76 -4.43 11.73
CA GLN A 98 6.04 -3.31 11.13
C GLN A 98 6.48 -3.14 9.68
N TRP A 99 5.50 -3.14 8.78
CA TRP A 99 5.72 -2.83 7.38
C TRP A 99 5.64 -1.32 7.19
N MET A 100 6.70 -0.73 6.64
CA MET A 100 6.78 0.73 6.43
C MET A 100 6.05 1.19 5.15
N SER A 101 5.52 0.26 4.36
CA SER A 101 4.78 0.51 3.13
C SER A 101 3.39 -0.11 3.16
N PHE A 102 2.53 0.27 2.23
CA PHE A 102 1.26 -0.42 2.03
C PHE A 102 1.52 -1.83 1.49
N THR A 103 0.78 -2.82 1.99
CA THR A 103 0.93 -4.23 1.61
C THR A 103 -0.40 -4.76 1.11
N SER A 104 -0.43 -5.21 -0.15
CA SER A 104 -1.61 -5.87 -0.73
C SER A 104 -1.66 -7.32 -0.29
N THR A 105 -2.78 -7.76 0.26
CA THR A 105 -2.98 -9.13 0.74
C THR A 105 -4.21 -9.76 0.10
N THR A 106 -4.31 -11.08 0.16
CA THR A 106 -5.45 -11.86 -0.34
C THR A 106 -5.83 -12.96 0.65
N ALA A 107 -7.10 -13.35 0.67
CA ALA A 107 -7.53 -14.53 1.42
C ALA A 107 -7.20 -15.86 0.69
N SER A 108 -6.93 -15.81 -0.61
CA SER A 108 -6.58 -16.99 -1.42
C SER A 108 -5.07 -17.18 -1.47
N ARG A 109 -4.59 -18.29 -0.90
CA ARG A 109 -3.18 -18.67 -0.98
C ARG A 109 -2.73 -18.91 -2.42
N GLU A 110 -3.54 -19.58 -3.22
CA GLU A 110 -3.25 -19.86 -4.65
C GLU A 110 -3.05 -18.58 -5.46
N PHE A 111 -3.76 -17.50 -5.13
CA PHE A 111 -3.57 -16.21 -5.81
C PHE A 111 -2.28 -15.49 -5.38
N ALA A 112 -1.76 -15.81 -4.20
CA ALA A 112 -0.54 -15.17 -3.67
C ALA A 112 0.75 -15.88 -4.10
N GLU A 113 0.66 -17.15 -4.52
CA GLU A 113 1.78 -17.98 -5.01
C GLU A 113 2.02 -17.76 -6.52
#